data_AF-A0A836RJG7-F1
#
_entry.id   AF-A0A836RJG7-F1
#
_cell.length_a   1.000
_cell.length_b   1.000
_cell.length_c   1.000
_cell.angle_alpha   90.00
_cell.angle_beta   90.00
_cell.angle_gamma   90.00
#
_symmetry.space_group_name_H-M   'P 1'
#
loop_
_entity.id
_entity.type
_entity.pdbx_description
1 polymer ?
#
loop_
_entity_poly.entity_id
_entity_poly.type
_entity_poly.pdbx_seq_one_letter_code
_entity_poly.pdbx_strand_id
1 'polypeptide(L)'
;MTTELMSPLEVGLQVRSQPISRRAGSRADSAVQEMSRLADLTGLPFLCVDARSGEVLGKTPSDFFEFMPRAALPWLASVEGPSVREFSPQVVFYAVPLRWSEEPGLVAVGYTVGSRSQIPHDIVLMAAERGWTRERLQAWASSQPPADAAVLYRLIRLAVDRMETHAHEIALRDEIDLLSEEIDRTYEEISLLHDLTRNLNISQSPRDLAELCLDRMQELIRAEGHLIWLHWGEDRSNFLSAGQLPFTEETAERVISHFAPALPRKPVVKNHIAEDCS
;
A
#
# COMPACT_ATOMS: atom_id res chain seq x y z
N MET A 1 30.38 -7.97 -51.03
CA MET A 1 29.45 -9.05 -50.61
C MET A 1 30.16 -9.79 -49.49
N THR A 2 29.96 -9.30 -48.27
CA THR A 2 30.64 -9.79 -47.07
C THR A 2 29.64 -10.62 -46.30
N THR A 3 29.86 -11.91 -46.29
CA THR A 3 29.07 -12.90 -45.56
C THR A 3 29.43 -12.77 -44.07
N GLU A 4 28.62 -12.04 -43.31
CA GLU A 4 28.68 -12.08 -41.84
C GLU A 4 28.10 -13.41 -41.36
N LEU A 5 29.00 -14.29 -40.92
CA LEU A 5 28.71 -15.51 -40.19
C LEU A 5 28.10 -15.14 -38.84
N MET A 6 26.82 -15.48 -38.64
CA MET A 6 26.18 -15.51 -37.33
C MET A 6 26.94 -16.48 -36.41
N SER A 7 27.43 -15.95 -35.28
CA SER A 7 27.98 -16.75 -34.18
C SER A 7 26.92 -17.70 -33.60
N PRO A 8 27.23 -18.98 -33.38
CA PRO A 8 26.31 -19.92 -32.75
C PRO A 8 26.46 -19.97 -31.23
N LEU A 9 25.33 -20.15 -30.55
CA LEU A 9 25.13 -20.67 -29.18
C LEU A 9 25.58 -19.77 -28.01
N GLU A 10 24.73 -18.79 -27.67
CA GLU A 10 24.67 -18.31 -26.28
C GLU A 10 23.97 -19.35 -25.40
N VAL A 11 24.73 -19.99 -24.52
CA VAL A 11 24.22 -20.95 -23.54
C VAL A 11 23.32 -20.24 -22.53
N GLY A 12 22.05 -20.63 -22.47
CA GLY A 12 21.06 -20.14 -21.50
C GLY A 12 21.61 -20.15 -20.07
N LEU A 13 21.41 -19.06 -19.34
CA LEU A 13 21.84 -18.94 -17.95
C LEU A 13 20.80 -19.64 -17.08
N GLN A 14 21.19 -20.73 -16.43
CA GLN A 14 20.38 -21.36 -15.40
C GLN A 14 20.37 -20.44 -14.18
N VAL A 15 19.27 -19.71 -13.97
CA VAL A 15 19.11 -18.83 -12.81
C VAL A 15 19.05 -19.71 -11.57
N ARG A 16 20.02 -19.54 -10.67
CA ARG A 16 20.08 -20.30 -9.42
C ARG A 16 19.05 -19.73 -8.45
N SER A 17 17.97 -20.48 -8.20
CA SER A 17 17.05 -20.21 -7.09
C SER A 17 17.76 -20.45 -5.75
N GLN A 18 18.24 -19.39 -5.07
CA GLN A 18 18.72 -19.49 -3.69
C GLN A 18 17.59 -19.23 -2.69
N PRO A 19 17.60 -19.88 -1.51
CA PRO A 19 16.58 -19.67 -0.49
C PRO A 19 16.69 -18.26 0.12
N ILE A 20 15.62 -17.49 -0.05
CA ILE A 20 15.48 -16.06 0.27
C ILE A 20 15.71 -15.77 1.77
N SER A 21 16.57 -14.78 2.04
CA SER A 21 16.84 -14.24 3.39
C SER A 21 15.68 -13.35 3.87
N ARG A 22 15.19 -13.60 5.09
CA ARG A 22 13.87 -13.19 5.65
C ARG A 22 13.58 -11.69 5.83
N ARG A 23 14.43 -10.75 5.40
CA ARG A 23 14.13 -9.29 5.48
C ARG A 23 13.63 -8.68 4.16
N ALA A 24 13.80 -9.37 3.04
CA ALA A 24 13.27 -8.96 1.72
C ALA A 24 11.82 -9.42 1.46
N GLY A 25 11.21 -10.18 2.40
CA GLY A 25 9.93 -10.86 2.18
C GLY A 25 8.80 -9.92 1.78
N SER A 26 8.51 -8.89 2.59
CA SER A 26 7.30 -8.06 2.39
C SER A 26 7.23 -7.33 1.05
N ARG A 27 8.37 -7.00 0.43
CA ARG A 27 8.41 -6.23 -0.84
C ARG A 27 8.38 -7.14 -2.05
N ALA A 28 9.18 -8.21 -2.03
CA ALA A 28 9.11 -9.26 -3.04
C ALA A 28 7.70 -9.89 -3.08
N ASP A 29 7.07 -10.06 -1.93
CA ASP A 29 5.70 -10.58 -1.82
C ASP A 29 4.68 -9.68 -2.54
N SER A 30 4.82 -8.35 -2.44
CA SER A 30 3.93 -7.40 -3.14
C SER A 30 4.10 -7.49 -4.65
N ALA A 31 5.34 -7.53 -5.15
CA ALA A 31 5.63 -7.68 -6.57
C ALA A 31 5.12 -9.01 -7.14
N VAL A 32 5.26 -10.10 -6.38
CA VAL A 32 4.74 -11.42 -6.76
C VAL A 32 3.21 -11.44 -6.79
N GLN A 33 2.54 -10.75 -5.86
CA GLN A 33 1.08 -10.57 -5.89
C GLN A 33 0.63 -9.77 -7.11
N GLU A 34 1.32 -8.68 -7.44
CA GLU A 34 1.03 -7.86 -8.61
C GLU A 34 1.20 -8.65 -9.92
N MET A 35 2.31 -9.38 -10.06
CA MET A 35 2.55 -10.30 -11.16
C MET A 35 1.44 -11.37 -11.25
N SER A 36 0.97 -11.89 -10.11
CA SER A 36 -0.12 -12.86 -10.08
C SER A 36 -1.43 -12.27 -10.59
N ARG A 37 -1.75 -11.02 -10.23
CA ARG A 37 -2.93 -10.31 -10.80
C ARG A 37 -2.81 -10.11 -12.30
N LEU A 38 -1.61 -9.77 -12.81
CA LEU A 38 -1.36 -9.71 -14.25
C LEU A 38 -1.60 -11.05 -14.94
N ALA A 39 -1.13 -12.14 -14.32
CA ALA A 39 -1.35 -13.49 -14.81
C ALA A 39 -2.85 -13.84 -14.86
N ASP A 40 -3.60 -13.49 -13.82
CA ASP A 40 -5.05 -13.74 -13.74
C ASP A 40 -5.84 -12.94 -14.80
N LEU A 41 -5.46 -11.68 -15.04
CA LEU A 41 -6.13 -10.81 -16.01
C LEU A 41 -5.84 -11.20 -17.47
N THR A 42 -4.62 -11.65 -17.75
CA THR A 42 -4.18 -11.99 -19.11
C THR A 42 -4.35 -13.47 -19.44
N GLY A 43 -4.41 -14.34 -18.44
CA GLY A 43 -4.26 -15.79 -18.61
C GLY A 43 -2.86 -16.21 -19.08
N LEU A 44 -1.87 -15.32 -19.01
CA LEU A 44 -0.50 -15.59 -19.44
C LEU A 44 0.39 -15.98 -18.27
N PRO A 45 1.39 -16.85 -18.50
CA PRO A 45 2.36 -17.18 -17.48
C PRO A 45 3.43 -16.07 -17.28
N PHE A 46 3.79 -15.78 -16.04
CA PHE A 46 4.81 -14.79 -15.70
C PHE A 46 5.84 -15.32 -14.71
N LEU A 47 7.03 -14.73 -14.77
CA LEU A 47 8.10 -14.79 -13.78
C LEU A 47 8.27 -13.37 -13.21
N CYS A 48 8.44 -13.25 -11.90
CA CYS A 48 8.82 -12.00 -11.26
C CYS A 48 10.34 -12.00 -11.17
N VAL A 49 11.00 -11.08 -11.87
CA VAL A 49 12.45 -11.05 -12.00
C VAL A 49 12.99 -9.71 -11.56
N ASP A 50 14.07 -9.71 -10.78
CA ASP A 50 14.89 -8.51 -10.58
C ASP A 50 15.73 -8.30 -11.84
N ALA A 51 15.43 -7.24 -12.60
CA ALA A 51 16.08 -6.94 -13.86
C ALA A 51 17.58 -6.65 -13.74
N ARG A 52 18.09 -6.34 -12.54
CA ARG A 52 19.51 -6.06 -12.30
C ARG A 52 20.31 -7.35 -12.10
N SER A 53 19.81 -8.24 -11.26
CA SER A 53 20.48 -9.49 -10.90
C SER A 53 20.12 -10.65 -11.84
N GLY A 54 18.95 -10.57 -12.49
CA GLY A 54 18.32 -11.68 -13.20
C GLY A 54 17.73 -12.73 -12.28
N GLU A 55 17.64 -12.47 -10.97
CA GLU A 55 17.09 -13.40 -9.99
C GLU A 55 15.56 -13.51 -10.15
N VAL A 56 15.04 -14.74 -10.17
CA VAL A 56 13.60 -15.01 -10.19
C VAL A 56 13.09 -15.03 -8.74
N LEU A 57 12.24 -14.08 -8.40
CA LEU A 57 11.62 -13.93 -7.09
C LEU A 57 10.33 -14.75 -6.95
N GLY A 58 9.62 -14.99 -8.06
CA GLY A 58 8.37 -15.74 -8.08
C GLY A 58 7.92 -16.11 -9.49
N LYS A 59 6.88 -16.94 -9.60
CA LYS A 59 6.35 -17.41 -10.89
C LYS A 59 4.89 -17.84 -10.82
N THR A 60 4.18 -17.68 -11.93
CA THR A 60 2.79 -18.10 -12.12
C THR A 60 2.62 -18.63 -13.55
N PRO A 61 2.08 -19.85 -13.76
CA PRO A 61 1.82 -20.89 -12.76
C PRO A 61 3.12 -21.51 -12.21
N SER A 62 3.03 -22.28 -11.12
CA SER A 62 4.19 -22.85 -10.42
C SER A 62 5.04 -23.81 -11.27
N ASP A 63 4.44 -24.42 -12.29
CA ASP A 63 5.10 -25.32 -13.24
C ASP A 63 5.67 -24.59 -14.46
N PHE A 64 5.58 -23.26 -14.52
CA PHE A 64 6.20 -22.47 -15.57
C PHE A 64 7.74 -22.61 -15.54
N PHE A 65 8.33 -22.59 -16.72
CA PHE A 65 9.77 -22.72 -16.89
C PHE A 65 10.47 -21.38 -16.65
N GLU A 66 11.54 -21.41 -15.87
CA GLU A 66 12.39 -20.26 -15.58
C GLU A 66 13.40 -20.06 -16.72
N PHE A 67 12.87 -19.80 -17.91
CA PHE A 67 13.69 -19.54 -19.10
C PHE A 67 13.93 -18.05 -19.26
N MET A 68 15.20 -17.65 -19.20
CA MET A 68 15.61 -16.28 -19.46
C MET A 68 16.90 -16.24 -20.29
N PRO A 69 16.85 -15.84 -21.58
CA PRO A 69 18.04 -15.59 -22.36
C PRO A 69 18.89 -14.49 -21.71
N ARG A 70 20.22 -14.63 -21.70
CA ARG A 70 21.11 -13.59 -21.15
C ARG A 70 20.93 -12.26 -21.86
N ALA A 71 20.71 -12.30 -23.17
CA ALA A 71 20.41 -11.15 -24.00
C ALA A 71 19.13 -10.40 -23.58
N ALA A 72 18.23 -11.02 -22.81
CA ALA A 72 17.02 -10.38 -22.30
C ALA A 72 17.29 -9.45 -21.11
N LEU A 73 18.35 -9.68 -20.32
CA LEU A 73 18.61 -8.88 -19.10
C LEU A 73 18.79 -7.38 -19.38
N PRO A 74 19.62 -6.94 -20.37
CA PRO A 74 19.74 -5.53 -20.68
C PRO A 74 18.42 -4.90 -21.16
N TRP A 75 17.58 -5.70 -21.83
CA TRP A 75 16.26 -5.25 -22.25
C TRP A 75 15.33 -5.07 -21.05
N LEU A 76 15.24 -6.06 -20.16
CA LEU A 76 14.40 -5.99 -18.95
C LEU A 76 14.78 -4.78 -18.08
N ALA A 77 16.07 -4.48 -17.95
CA ALA A 77 16.55 -3.32 -17.21
C ALA A 77 16.14 -1.97 -17.82
N SER A 78 15.77 -1.94 -19.12
CA SER A 78 15.34 -0.74 -19.84
C SER A 78 13.82 -0.70 -20.10
N VAL A 79 13.04 -1.64 -19.57
CA VAL A 79 11.59 -1.67 -19.79
C VAL A 79 10.92 -0.58 -18.95
N GLU A 80 10.41 0.46 -19.61
CA GLU A 80 9.63 1.50 -18.93
C GLU A 80 8.14 1.15 -18.85
N GLY A 81 7.58 0.40 -19.79
CA GLY A 81 6.16 0.01 -19.79
C GLY A 81 5.94 -1.36 -20.47
N PRO A 82 4.68 -1.78 -20.66
CA PRO A 82 4.37 -3.05 -21.33
C PRO A 82 5.15 -3.19 -22.63
N SER A 83 5.89 -4.28 -22.78
CA SER A 83 6.82 -4.47 -23.90
C SER A 83 6.80 -5.91 -24.37
N VAL A 84 6.91 -6.10 -25.68
CA VAL A 84 7.01 -7.43 -26.30
C VAL A 84 8.22 -7.43 -27.24
N ARG A 85 9.03 -8.49 -27.20
CA ARG A 85 10.24 -8.62 -27.99
C ARG A 85 10.46 -10.06 -28.43
N GLU A 86 10.80 -10.22 -29.70
CA GLU A 86 11.22 -11.50 -30.26
C GLU A 86 12.74 -11.64 -30.11
N PHE A 87 13.19 -12.66 -29.39
CA PHE A 87 14.62 -12.98 -29.26
C PHE A 87 15.05 -14.09 -30.24
N SER A 88 14.09 -14.90 -30.68
CA SER A 88 14.27 -15.91 -31.71
C SER A 88 12.96 -16.07 -32.50
N PRO A 89 13.00 -16.61 -33.74
CA PRO A 89 11.78 -16.83 -34.54
C PRO A 89 10.72 -17.73 -33.87
N GLN A 90 11.08 -18.42 -32.79
CA GLN A 90 10.24 -19.39 -32.11
C GLN A 90 9.76 -18.90 -30.74
N VAL A 91 10.32 -17.81 -30.19
CA VAL A 91 10.00 -17.35 -28.83
C VAL A 91 9.78 -15.85 -28.80
N VAL A 92 8.58 -15.49 -28.35
CA VAL A 92 8.18 -14.11 -28.10
C VAL A 92 8.18 -13.89 -26.60
N PHE A 93 9.01 -12.95 -26.13
CA PHE A 93 9.04 -12.53 -24.74
C PHE A 93 8.18 -11.31 -24.54
N TYR A 94 7.61 -11.20 -23.35
CA TYR A 94 6.86 -10.03 -22.93
C TYR A 94 7.24 -9.66 -21.51
N ALA A 95 7.22 -8.36 -21.23
CA ALA A 95 7.66 -7.79 -19.97
C ALA A 95 6.77 -6.62 -19.55
N VAL A 96 6.50 -6.54 -18.25
CA VAL A 96 5.76 -5.47 -17.59
C VAL A 96 6.54 -5.05 -16.35
N PRO A 97 6.91 -3.77 -16.24
CA PRO A 97 7.55 -3.28 -15.01
C PRO A 97 6.52 -3.26 -13.88
N LEU A 98 6.89 -3.82 -12.72
CA LEU A 98 6.02 -3.93 -11.55
C LEU A 98 6.11 -2.64 -10.73
N ARG A 99 5.46 -1.60 -11.23
CA ARG A 99 5.61 -0.21 -10.75
C ARG A 99 4.95 0.07 -9.40
N TRP A 100 4.07 -0.81 -8.92
CA TRP A 100 3.44 -0.66 -7.61
C TRP A 100 4.25 -1.30 -6.48
N SER A 101 5.37 -1.96 -6.82
CA SER A 101 6.38 -2.32 -5.84
C SER A 101 7.25 -1.11 -5.50
N GLU A 102 7.60 -0.95 -4.22
CA GLU A 102 8.58 0.05 -3.77
C GLU A 102 10.00 -0.20 -4.34
N GLU A 103 10.26 -1.38 -4.89
CA GLU A 103 11.58 -1.75 -5.40
C GLU A 103 11.75 -1.43 -6.88
N PRO A 104 12.64 -0.49 -7.24
CA PRO A 104 12.91 -0.19 -8.63
C PRO A 104 13.65 -1.34 -9.30
N GLY A 105 13.14 -1.78 -10.45
CA GLY A 105 13.79 -2.80 -11.29
C GLY A 105 13.16 -4.18 -11.22
N LEU A 106 12.03 -4.36 -10.53
CA LEU A 106 11.24 -5.59 -10.61
C LEU A 106 10.38 -5.60 -11.88
N VAL A 107 10.42 -6.72 -12.60
CA VAL A 107 9.73 -6.88 -13.89
C VAL A 107 9.02 -8.23 -13.91
N ALA A 108 7.74 -8.23 -14.25
CA ALA A 108 7.00 -9.41 -14.63
C ALA A 108 7.32 -9.75 -16.08
N VAL A 109 7.89 -10.92 -16.32
CA VAL A 109 8.35 -11.36 -17.63
C VAL A 109 7.84 -12.76 -17.93
N GLY A 110 7.34 -12.95 -19.13
CA GLY A 110 6.92 -14.26 -19.61
C GLY A 110 7.33 -14.44 -21.06
N TYR A 111 7.03 -15.61 -21.60
CA TYR A 111 7.29 -15.91 -22.99
C TYR A 111 6.25 -16.89 -23.54
N THR A 112 6.05 -16.85 -24.86
CA THR A 112 5.26 -17.84 -25.59
C THR A 112 6.11 -18.48 -26.69
N VAL A 113 5.78 -19.72 -27.05
CA VAL A 113 6.43 -20.41 -28.17
C VAL A 113 5.54 -20.26 -29.40
N GLY A 114 6.04 -19.56 -30.42
CA GLY A 114 5.26 -19.16 -31.59
C GLY A 114 4.87 -20.31 -32.52
N SER A 115 5.67 -21.38 -32.58
CA SER A 115 5.38 -22.56 -33.40
C SER A 115 5.39 -23.85 -32.61
N ARG A 116 4.29 -24.61 -32.67
CA ARG A 116 4.14 -25.91 -32.00
C ARG A 116 5.10 -26.99 -32.54
N SER A 117 5.67 -26.79 -33.72
CA SER A 117 6.55 -27.78 -34.37
C SER A 117 8.03 -27.61 -34.02
N GLN A 118 8.42 -26.47 -33.44
CA GLN A 118 9.82 -26.18 -33.15
C GLN A 118 9.95 -25.56 -31.75
N ILE A 119 10.17 -26.41 -30.75
CA ILE A 119 10.53 -26.00 -29.41
C ILE A 119 12.03 -25.66 -29.41
N PRO A 120 12.44 -24.47 -28.93
CA PRO A 120 13.84 -24.10 -28.81
C PRO A 120 14.65 -25.14 -28.03
N HIS A 121 15.88 -25.40 -28.48
CA HIS A 121 16.76 -26.39 -27.87
C HIS A 121 16.99 -26.12 -26.37
N ASP A 122 17.08 -24.86 -25.95
CA ASP A 122 17.26 -24.49 -24.55
C ASP A 122 16.09 -24.94 -23.68
N ILE A 123 14.86 -24.79 -24.16
CA ILE A 123 13.65 -25.26 -23.47
C ILE A 123 13.65 -26.79 -23.37
N VAL A 124 14.08 -27.48 -24.44
CA VAL A 124 14.23 -28.94 -24.42
C VAL A 124 15.26 -29.39 -23.38
N LEU A 125 16.40 -28.70 -23.30
CA LEU A 125 17.47 -29.02 -22.35
C LEU A 125 17.00 -28.81 -20.90
N MET A 126 16.37 -27.67 -20.59
CA MET A 126 15.83 -27.40 -19.26
C MET A 126 14.72 -28.39 -18.87
N ALA A 127 13.89 -28.81 -19.83
CA ALA A 127 12.89 -29.83 -19.60
C ALA A 127 13.54 -31.18 -19.25
N ALA A 128 14.58 -31.57 -19.98
CA ALA A 128 15.33 -32.79 -19.71
C ALA A 128 16.02 -32.76 -18.33
N GLU A 129 16.63 -31.63 -17.95
CA GLU A 129 17.23 -31.43 -16.62
C GLU A 129 16.20 -31.55 -15.48
N ARG A 130 14.96 -31.13 -15.73
CA ARG A 130 13.83 -31.29 -14.80
C ARG A 130 13.17 -32.68 -14.88
N GLY A 131 13.72 -33.61 -15.67
CA GLY A 131 13.20 -34.97 -15.83
C GLY A 131 11.86 -35.04 -16.59
N TRP A 132 11.53 -34.04 -17.40
CA TRP A 132 10.32 -34.08 -18.21
C TRP A 132 10.49 -35.04 -19.39
N THR A 133 9.49 -35.90 -19.55
CA THR A 133 9.32 -36.72 -20.76
C THR A 133 8.98 -35.85 -21.96
N ARG A 134 9.28 -36.32 -23.16
CA ARG A 134 8.95 -35.62 -24.42
C ARG A 134 7.46 -35.36 -24.56
N GLU A 135 6.62 -36.29 -24.12
CA GLU A 135 5.16 -36.20 -24.17
C GLU A 135 4.66 -35.04 -23.29
N ARG A 136 5.20 -34.93 -22.07
CA ARG A 136 4.90 -33.82 -21.15
C ARG A 136 5.35 -32.46 -21.72
N LEU A 137 6.55 -32.40 -22.30
CA LEU A 137 7.05 -31.17 -22.93
C LEU A 137 6.16 -30.74 -24.10
N GLN A 138 5.73 -31.70 -24.92
CA GLN A 138 4.85 -31.44 -26.05
C GLN A 138 3.43 -31.04 -25.60
N ALA A 139 2.91 -31.65 -24.53
CA ALA A 139 1.64 -31.27 -23.92
C ALA A 139 1.69 -29.83 -23.40
N TRP A 140 2.75 -29.47 -22.68
CA TRP A 140 2.97 -28.09 -22.21
C TRP A 140 3.10 -27.09 -23.38
N ALA A 141 3.87 -27.42 -24.42
CA ALA A 141 3.99 -26.55 -25.59
C ALA A 141 2.65 -26.38 -26.33
N SER A 142 1.81 -27.42 -26.32
CA SER A 142 0.49 -27.40 -26.95
C SER A 142 -0.55 -26.62 -26.13
N SER A 143 -0.36 -26.49 -24.81
CA SER A 143 -1.23 -25.70 -23.93
C SER A 143 -0.92 -24.21 -23.96
N GLN A 144 0.22 -23.80 -24.52
CA GLN A 144 0.53 -22.38 -24.68
C GLN A 144 -0.38 -21.74 -25.76
N PRO A 145 -0.93 -20.54 -25.50
CA PRO A 145 -1.73 -19.84 -26.50
C PRO A 145 -0.82 -19.45 -27.68
N PRO A 146 -1.18 -19.81 -28.93
CA PRO A 146 -0.47 -19.32 -30.10
C PRO A 146 -0.77 -17.83 -30.22
N ALA A 147 0.18 -16.99 -29.84
CA ALA A 147 -0.05 -15.57 -29.75
C ALA A 147 0.99 -14.80 -30.58
N ASP A 148 0.47 -14.05 -31.55
CA ASP A 148 1.23 -13.05 -32.28
C ASP A 148 1.70 -11.94 -31.32
N ALA A 149 2.89 -11.40 -31.56
CA ALA A 149 3.49 -10.37 -30.70
C ALA A 149 2.58 -9.15 -30.51
N ALA A 150 1.84 -8.74 -31.55
CA ALA A 150 0.92 -7.61 -31.45
C ALA A 150 -0.31 -7.94 -30.60
N VAL A 151 -0.78 -9.19 -30.63
CA VAL A 151 -1.90 -9.65 -29.77
C VAL A 151 -1.46 -9.70 -28.31
N LEU A 152 -0.27 -10.25 -28.03
CA LEU A 152 0.31 -10.26 -26.68
C LEU A 152 0.47 -8.84 -26.13
N TYR A 153 1.04 -7.93 -26.93
CA TYR A 153 1.21 -6.55 -26.51
C TYR A 153 -0.11 -5.88 -26.14
N ARG A 154 -1.14 -6.04 -26.99
CA ARG A 154 -2.48 -5.49 -26.73
C ARG A 154 -3.11 -6.06 -25.47
N LEU A 155 -3.01 -7.38 -25.27
CA LEU A 155 -3.56 -8.06 -24.10
C LEU A 155 -2.91 -7.58 -22.81
N ILE A 156 -1.57 -7.52 -22.80
CA ILE A 156 -0.81 -7.09 -21.63
C ILE A 156 -1.08 -5.61 -21.33
N ARG A 157 -1.09 -4.76 -22.37
CA ARG A 157 -1.43 -3.35 -22.21
C ARG A 157 -2.83 -3.17 -21.63
N LEU A 158 -3.84 -3.89 -22.13
CA LEU A 158 -5.19 -3.84 -21.58
C LEU A 158 -5.24 -4.27 -20.10
N ALA A 159 -4.49 -5.29 -19.71
CA ALA A 159 -4.43 -5.72 -18.32
C ALA A 159 -3.76 -4.68 -17.42
N VAL A 160 -2.68 -4.05 -17.88
CA VAL A 160 -2.00 -2.97 -17.16
C VAL A 160 -2.91 -1.74 -17.04
N ASP A 161 -3.53 -1.29 -18.12
CA ASP A 161 -4.49 -0.16 -18.11
C ASP A 161 -5.66 -0.45 -17.14
N ARG A 162 -6.13 -1.71 -17.07
CA ARG A 162 -7.19 -2.14 -16.14
C ARG A 162 -6.72 -2.08 -14.69
N MET A 163 -5.49 -2.51 -14.40
CA MET A 163 -4.92 -2.44 -13.06
C MET A 163 -4.69 -0.99 -12.60
N GLU A 164 -4.18 -0.13 -13.48
CA GLU A 164 -4.03 1.32 -13.22
C GLU A 164 -5.37 1.98 -12.93
N THR A 165 -6.38 1.72 -13.75
CA THR A 165 -7.73 2.25 -13.53
C THR A 165 -8.27 1.79 -12.18
N HIS A 166 -8.15 0.50 -11.85
CA HIS A 166 -8.67 -0.03 -10.60
C HIS A 166 -7.93 0.51 -9.37
N ALA A 167 -6.60 0.66 -9.44
CA ALA A 167 -5.81 1.26 -8.37
C ALA A 167 -6.21 2.73 -8.16
N HIS A 168 -6.46 3.47 -9.23
CA HIS A 168 -6.94 4.85 -9.15
C HIS A 168 -8.34 4.96 -8.54
N GLU A 169 -9.26 4.06 -8.91
CA GLU A 169 -10.60 3.98 -8.30
C GLU A 169 -10.55 3.74 -6.79
N ILE A 170 -9.67 2.84 -6.33
CA ILE A 170 -9.46 2.60 -4.90
C ILE A 170 -8.93 3.86 -4.21
N ALA A 171 -7.90 4.50 -4.78
CA ALA A 171 -7.32 5.71 -4.19
C ALA A 171 -8.32 6.86 -4.07
N LEU A 172 -9.16 7.07 -5.10
CA LEU A 172 -10.23 8.09 -5.05
C LEU A 172 -11.29 7.75 -4.01
N ARG A 173 -11.60 6.47 -3.81
CA ARG A 173 -12.55 6.05 -2.78
C ARG A 173 -12.00 6.32 -1.38
N ASP A 174 -10.74 5.97 -1.14
CA ASP A 174 -10.08 6.24 0.13
C ASP A 174 -10.02 7.75 0.43
N GLU A 175 -9.82 8.59 -0.60
CA GLU A 175 -9.87 10.05 -0.48
C GLU A 175 -11.27 10.57 -0.13
N ILE A 176 -12.32 10.01 -0.75
CA ILE A 176 -13.72 10.34 -0.43
C ILE A 176 -14.05 9.97 1.01
N ASP A 177 -13.63 8.78 1.45
CA ASP A 177 -13.87 8.31 2.81
C ASP A 177 -13.17 9.23 3.83
N LEU A 178 -11.90 9.59 3.58
CA LEU A 178 -11.15 10.55 4.38
C LEU A 178 -11.83 11.93 4.44
N LEU A 179 -12.25 12.48 3.31
CA LEU A 179 -12.93 13.78 3.25
C LEU A 179 -14.28 13.75 3.99
N SER A 180 -14.99 12.63 3.92
CA SER A 180 -16.26 12.45 4.63
C SER A 180 -16.05 12.49 6.14
N GLU A 181 -15.02 11.81 6.65
CA GLU A 181 -14.64 11.87 8.07
C GLU A 181 -14.26 13.29 8.52
N GLU A 182 -13.55 14.05 7.69
CA GLU A 182 -13.20 15.46 7.97
C GLU A 182 -14.43 16.37 8.00
N ILE A 183 -15.38 16.15 7.08
CA ILE A 183 -16.64 16.89 7.03
C ILE A 183 -17.46 16.62 8.28
N ASP A 184 -17.62 15.36 8.68
CA ASP A 184 -18.36 14.97 9.88
C ASP A 184 -17.76 15.64 11.13
N ARG A 185 -16.44 15.59 11.30
CA ARG A 185 -15.74 16.29 12.39
C ARG A 185 -15.99 17.81 12.35
N THR A 186 -15.98 18.41 11.17
CA THR A 186 -16.22 19.86 11.03
C THR A 186 -17.67 20.21 11.38
N TYR A 187 -18.65 19.38 10.99
CA TYR A 187 -20.05 19.58 11.37
C TYR A 187 -20.27 19.43 12.87
N GLU A 188 -19.61 18.47 13.51
CA GLU A 188 -19.62 18.35 14.97
C GLU A 188 -19.09 19.63 15.62
N GLU A 189 -17.94 20.13 15.19
CA GLU A 189 -17.35 21.36 15.73
C GLU A 189 -18.24 22.59 15.53
N ILE A 190 -18.82 22.77 14.34
CA ILE A 190 -19.73 23.88 14.05
C ILE A 190 -20.99 23.78 14.92
N SER A 191 -21.55 22.58 15.06
CA SER A 191 -22.74 22.35 15.87
C SER A 191 -22.48 22.71 17.34
N LEU A 192 -21.32 22.32 17.87
CA LEU A 192 -20.88 22.69 19.20
C LEU A 192 -20.73 24.21 19.39
N LEU A 193 -20.11 24.89 18.42
CA LEU A 193 -19.97 26.34 18.45
C LEU A 193 -21.32 27.06 18.38
N HIS A 194 -22.22 26.56 17.53
CA HIS A 194 -23.56 27.13 17.39
C HIS A 194 -24.39 26.95 18.66
N ASP A 195 -24.33 25.78 19.28
CA ASP A 195 -24.99 25.54 20.57
C ASP A 195 -24.41 26.44 21.66
N LEU A 196 -23.09 26.56 21.75
CA LEU A 196 -22.45 27.47 22.71
C LEU A 196 -22.88 28.93 22.50
N THR A 197 -22.88 29.42 21.26
CA THR A 197 -23.25 30.80 20.93
C THR A 197 -24.72 31.09 21.15
N ARG A 198 -25.62 30.13 20.90
CA ARG A 198 -27.05 30.29 21.21
C ARG A 198 -27.28 30.50 22.70
N ASN A 199 -26.52 29.81 23.54
CA ASN A 199 -26.64 29.92 25.00
C ASN A 199 -25.99 31.19 25.56
N LEU A 200 -24.97 31.75 24.88
CA LEU A 200 -24.35 33.03 25.23
C LEU A 200 -25.27 34.26 25.00
N ASN A 201 -26.23 34.17 24.08
CA ASN A 201 -27.09 35.30 23.69
C ASN A 201 -28.31 35.49 24.60
N ILE A 202 -28.67 34.49 25.40
CA ILE A 202 -29.73 34.59 26.39
C ILE A 202 -29.10 35.20 27.64
N SER A 203 -29.71 36.24 28.22
CA SER A 203 -29.22 37.02 29.37
C SER A 203 -29.05 36.19 30.65
N GLN A 204 -28.14 35.23 30.62
CA GLN A 204 -27.88 34.26 31.66
C GLN A 204 -26.69 34.71 32.49
N SER A 205 -26.70 34.39 33.78
CA SER A 205 -25.56 34.70 34.63
C SER A 205 -24.37 33.85 34.18
N PRO A 206 -23.12 34.32 34.37
CA PRO A 206 -21.93 33.52 34.03
C PRO A 206 -21.89 32.13 34.66
N ARG A 207 -22.59 31.97 35.79
CA ARG A 207 -22.77 30.68 36.45
C ARG A 207 -23.65 29.73 35.63
N ASP A 208 -24.81 30.20 35.17
CA ASP A 208 -25.73 29.38 34.37
C ASP A 208 -25.06 28.90 33.08
N LEU A 209 -24.24 29.76 32.47
CA LEU A 209 -23.46 29.40 31.29
C LEU A 209 -22.43 28.32 31.58
N ALA A 210 -21.74 28.39 32.72
CA ALA A 210 -20.77 27.39 33.10
C ALA A 210 -21.43 26.07 33.51
N GLU A 211 -22.57 26.08 34.19
CA GLU A 211 -23.37 24.88 34.45
C GLU A 211 -23.75 24.19 33.14
N LEU A 212 -24.22 24.95 32.16
CA LEU A 212 -24.54 24.42 30.83
C LEU A 212 -23.30 23.87 30.09
N CYS A 213 -22.17 24.56 30.14
CA CYS A 213 -20.92 24.06 29.57
C CYS A 213 -20.49 22.74 30.23
N LEU A 214 -20.68 22.60 31.54
CA LEU A 214 -20.35 21.41 32.31
C LEU A 214 -21.18 20.20 31.88
N ASP A 215 -22.50 20.37 31.75
CA ASP A 215 -23.40 19.33 31.28
C ASP A 215 -22.99 18.86 29.87
N ARG A 216 -22.64 19.79 28.99
CA ARG A 216 -22.18 19.47 27.63
C ARG A 216 -20.82 18.79 27.59
N MET A 217 -19.86 19.22 28.41
CA MET A 217 -18.56 18.56 28.49
C MET A 217 -18.70 17.11 28.94
N GLN A 218 -19.69 16.79 29.78
CA GLN A 218 -19.97 15.42 30.17
C GLN A 218 -20.47 14.55 29.01
N GLU A 219 -21.21 15.13 28.07
CA GLU A 219 -21.66 14.44 26.84
C GLU A 219 -20.50 14.23 25.85
N LEU A 220 -19.60 15.20 25.75
CA LEU A 220 -18.54 15.24 24.72
C LEU A 220 -17.25 14.53 25.12
N ILE A 221 -16.86 14.66 26.39
CA ILE A 221 -15.61 14.14 26.91
C ILE A 221 -15.95 13.09 27.96
N ARG A 222 -15.62 11.83 27.65
CA ARG A 222 -15.76 10.72 28.60
C ARG A 222 -14.71 10.83 29.69
N ALA A 223 -15.05 11.55 30.75
CA ALA A 223 -14.28 11.62 31.99
C ALA A 223 -15.16 11.25 33.18
N GLU A 224 -14.54 10.80 34.28
CA GLU A 224 -15.26 10.49 35.51
C GLU A 224 -15.89 11.75 36.13
N GLY A 225 -15.27 12.91 35.94
CA GLY A 225 -15.85 14.20 36.28
C GLY A 225 -15.21 15.36 35.52
N HIS A 226 -15.93 16.48 35.53
CA HIS A 226 -15.58 17.76 34.90
C HIS A 226 -15.65 18.87 35.92
N LEU A 227 -14.83 19.91 35.74
CA LEU A 227 -14.76 21.07 36.63
C LEU A 227 -14.68 22.35 35.81
N ILE A 228 -15.42 23.38 36.22
CA ILE A 228 -15.21 24.77 35.79
C ILE A 228 -14.98 25.64 37.02
N TRP A 229 -13.87 26.38 37.00
CA TRP A 229 -13.55 27.41 38.00
C TRP A 229 -13.65 28.79 37.34
N LEU A 230 -14.61 29.60 37.78
CA LEU A 230 -14.79 30.97 37.28
C LEU A 230 -14.29 31.98 38.31
N HIS A 231 -13.57 33.00 37.87
CA HIS A 231 -13.22 34.17 38.69
C HIS A 231 -13.93 35.41 38.14
N TRP A 232 -14.72 36.09 38.98
CA TRP A 232 -15.49 37.28 38.61
C TRP A 232 -15.26 38.41 39.62
N GLY A 233 -14.51 39.43 39.22
CA GLY A 233 -14.11 40.54 40.10
C GLY A 233 -12.99 40.16 41.07
N GLU A 234 -12.66 41.04 42.01
CA GLU A 234 -11.49 40.88 42.89
C GLU A 234 -11.65 39.79 43.96
N ASP A 235 -12.86 39.25 44.21
CA ASP A 235 -13.08 38.39 45.39
C ASP A 235 -14.22 37.35 45.25
N ARG A 236 -14.65 37.02 44.03
CA ARG A 236 -15.69 35.99 43.82
C ARG A 236 -15.22 34.90 42.87
N SER A 237 -14.96 33.72 43.41
CA SER A 237 -14.86 32.47 42.66
C SER A 237 -16.20 31.74 42.65
N ASN A 238 -16.49 31.06 41.53
CA ASN A 238 -17.53 30.04 41.47
C ASN A 238 -16.88 28.71 41.09
N PHE A 239 -17.08 27.71 41.94
CA PHE A 239 -16.70 26.32 41.71
C PHE A 239 -17.91 25.54 41.21
N LEU A 240 -17.80 24.95 40.03
CA LEU A 240 -18.83 24.10 39.43
C LEU A 240 -18.21 22.77 39.02
N SER A 241 -18.90 21.67 39.32
CA SER A 241 -18.42 20.32 39.01
C SER A 241 -19.57 19.40 38.61
N ALA A 242 -19.30 18.43 37.76
CA ALA A 242 -20.21 17.36 37.38
C ALA A 242 -19.45 16.03 37.33
N GLY A 243 -20.11 14.94 37.73
CA GLY A 243 -19.49 13.62 37.85
C GLY A 243 -18.72 13.40 39.16
N GLN A 244 -17.87 12.37 39.18
CA GLN A 244 -17.03 12.01 40.31
C GLN A 244 -15.63 12.60 40.11
N LEU A 245 -15.32 13.63 40.90
CA LEU A 245 -13.97 14.19 40.98
C LEU A 245 -13.30 13.73 42.28
N PRO A 246 -12.02 13.31 42.25
CA PRO A 246 -11.30 12.91 43.45
C PRO A 246 -10.75 14.12 44.26
N PHE A 247 -11.21 15.34 43.98
CA PHE A 247 -10.74 16.56 44.63
C PHE A 247 -11.88 17.43 45.16
N THR A 248 -11.66 18.04 46.33
CA THR A 248 -12.53 19.08 46.92
C THR A 248 -12.26 20.44 46.30
N GLU A 249 -13.13 21.43 46.55
CA GLU A 249 -12.94 22.83 46.12
C GLU A 249 -11.56 23.38 46.53
N GLU A 250 -11.12 23.13 47.78
CA GLU A 250 -9.81 23.58 48.28
C GLU A 250 -8.65 22.89 47.54
N THR A 251 -8.84 21.63 47.18
CA THR A 251 -7.81 20.85 46.47
C THR A 251 -7.71 21.33 45.03
N ALA A 252 -8.85 21.61 44.39
CA ALA A 252 -8.88 22.20 43.06
C ALA A 252 -8.26 23.59 43.04
N GLU A 253 -8.49 24.43 44.05
CA GLU A 253 -7.87 25.74 44.18
C GLU A 253 -6.34 25.65 44.25
N ARG A 254 -5.81 24.70 45.03
CA ARG A 254 -4.37 24.43 45.12
C ARG A 254 -3.79 24.01 43.78
N VAL A 255 -4.46 23.10 43.07
CA VAL A 255 -4.07 22.63 41.74
C VAL A 255 -4.06 23.82 40.76
N ILE A 256 -5.15 24.58 40.69
CA ILE A 256 -5.26 25.72 39.79
C ILE A 256 -4.19 26.77 40.11
N SER A 257 -3.98 27.11 41.39
CA SER A 257 -2.95 28.08 41.82
C SER A 257 -1.53 27.60 41.51
N HIS A 258 -1.28 26.30 41.53
CA HIS A 258 0.01 25.73 41.12
C HIS A 258 0.25 25.91 39.62
N PHE A 259 -0.80 25.83 38.80
CA PHE A 259 -0.71 25.96 37.33
C PHE A 259 -0.96 27.40 36.82
N ALA A 260 -1.59 28.27 37.61
CA ALA A 260 -1.99 29.62 37.24
C ALA A 260 -0.84 30.53 36.74
N PRO A 261 0.39 30.51 37.33
CA PRO A 261 1.49 31.34 36.85
C PRO A 261 1.98 30.99 35.44
N ALA A 262 1.59 29.82 34.92
CA ALA A 262 2.12 29.24 33.70
C ALA A 262 1.03 28.79 32.71
N LEU A 263 -0.24 29.20 32.89
CA LEU A 263 -1.33 28.77 32.00
C LEU A 263 -1.01 29.17 30.54
N PRO A 264 -0.67 28.20 29.67
CA PRO A 264 -0.40 28.52 28.29
C PRO A 264 -1.72 28.88 27.59
N ARG A 265 -1.65 29.60 26.47
CA ARG A 265 -2.81 29.82 25.58
C ARG A 265 -3.36 28.54 24.93
N LYS A 266 -2.85 27.37 25.31
CA LYS A 266 -3.18 26.06 24.73
C LYS A 266 -3.62 25.10 25.85
N PRO A 267 -4.53 24.15 25.55
CA PRO A 267 -4.95 23.13 26.50
C PRO A 267 -3.75 22.31 27.00
N VAL A 268 -3.73 22.01 28.30
CA VAL A 268 -2.69 21.22 28.96
C VAL A 268 -3.31 19.90 29.42
N VAL A 269 -2.68 18.79 29.04
CA VAL A 269 -3.05 17.45 29.53
C VAL A 269 -1.92 16.93 30.39
N LYS A 270 -2.23 16.58 31.64
CA LYS A 270 -1.27 16.01 32.58
C LYS A 270 -1.83 14.70 33.14
N ASN A 271 -1.13 13.61 32.87
CA ASN A 271 -1.44 12.30 33.45
C ASN A 271 -0.67 12.17 34.78
N HIS A 272 -1.21 11.43 35.74
CA HIS A 272 -0.57 11.13 37.04
C HIS A 272 -0.31 12.34 37.97
N ILE A 273 -1.36 13.15 38.24
CA ILE A 273 -1.25 14.33 39.13
C ILE A 273 -0.82 13.98 40.57
N ALA A 274 -1.05 12.75 41.03
CA ALA A 274 -0.77 12.31 42.41
C ALA A 274 0.73 12.33 42.79
N GLU A 275 1.66 12.30 41.82
CA GLU A 275 3.11 12.26 42.10
C GLU A 275 3.75 13.65 42.25
N ASP A 276 3.07 14.71 41.80
CA ASP A 276 3.64 16.07 41.74
C ASP A 276 3.13 17.04 42.82
N CYS A 277 2.14 16.63 43.64
CA CYS A 277 1.49 17.50 44.63
C CYS A 277 1.73 17.09 46.10
N SER A 278 2.63 16.14 46.35
CA SER A 278 3.08 15.72 47.69
C SER A 278 4.27 16.56 48.19
#